data_AF-A0A0K8TLL8-F1
#
_entry.id   AF-A0A0K8TLL8-F1
#
_cell.length_a   1.000
_cell.length_b   1.000
_cell.length_c   1.000
_cell.angle_alpha   90.00
_cell.angle_beta   90.00
_cell.angle_gamma   90.00
#
_symmetry.space_group_name_H-M   'P 1'
#
loop_
_entity.id
_entity.type
_entity.pdbx_description
1 polymer ?
#
loop_
_entity_poly.entity_id
_entity_poly.type
_entity_poly.pdbx_seq_one_letter_code
_entity_poly.pdbx_strand_id
1 'polypeptide(L)'
;DEDIIVEEIPVYLSKALKESLYVLQYPNKLNHTNFDKSNVVNCCVKPINQEVKIDFALETACEYYDQFKGEQFALAADGKGPNKSDRPTFRRGIMDKQSYTSSKSLEDVDKYVIGILHDGEIHLSTITSVLQMRPSLSYFDKQDKRAQAEQKSESDYDNEEEKLQQVTVKFSRADADRLQKAREKTYEYHVKKIAEEPWCETFWHPRTSTTSELERQKLFASRMESIGHSLSLHPSQYIQKLVLSENSDQNIESILPSKVVCKAKLKTMGLTEQIRIILKDCKMLSFNGLMSVLEEVDKQITADKVLRALPLTAVLIRGNWVPQSEVLYPPETVSNINGVPAELMIRGRDYILYQFSKQNFLHRRKIIIATQLPHEEVHEILQSVARI
;
A
#
# COMPACT_ATOMS: atom_id res chain seq x y z
N ASP A 1 11.16 -21.92 -30.42
CA ASP A 1 10.26 -21.29 -31.40
C ASP A 1 9.64 -20.08 -30.74
N GLU A 2 10.05 -18.89 -31.16
CA GLU A 2 9.49 -17.63 -30.64
C GLU A 2 8.21 -17.31 -31.42
N ASP A 3 7.19 -16.84 -30.70
CA ASP A 3 5.91 -16.46 -31.29
C ASP A 3 6.09 -15.30 -32.29
N ILE A 4 5.48 -15.43 -33.47
CA ILE A 4 5.56 -14.41 -34.52
C ILE A 4 4.65 -13.25 -34.15
N ILE A 5 5.19 -12.02 -34.23
CA ILE A 5 4.40 -10.79 -34.07
C ILE A 5 3.39 -10.70 -35.22
N VAL A 6 2.10 -10.70 -34.88
CA VAL A 6 0.99 -10.62 -35.86
C VAL A 6 0.57 -9.17 -36.12
N GLU A 7 0.58 -8.32 -35.10
CA GLU A 7 0.10 -6.93 -35.18
C GLU A 7 0.77 -6.07 -34.10
N GLU A 8 1.11 -4.82 -34.44
CA GLU A 8 1.63 -3.82 -33.52
C GLU A 8 0.60 -2.70 -33.35
N ILE A 9 0.02 -2.58 -32.15
CA ILE A 9 -1.04 -1.62 -31.84
C ILE A 9 -0.46 -0.49 -30.98
N PRO A 10 -0.42 0.76 -31.47
CA PRO A 10 0.06 1.89 -30.68
C PRO A 10 -0.91 2.23 -29.54
N VAL A 11 -0.35 2.62 -28.39
CA VAL A 11 -1.09 2.98 -27.19
C VAL A 11 -0.79 4.43 -26.80
N TYR A 12 -1.84 5.25 -26.72
CA TYR A 12 -1.79 6.67 -26.37
C TYR A 12 -2.46 6.93 -25.02
N LEU A 13 -2.09 8.03 -24.36
CA LEU A 13 -2.71 8.48 -23.12
C LEU A 13 -3.31 9.88 -23.28
N SER A 14 -4.63 9.99 -23.20
CA SER A 14 -5.33 11.27 -23.10
C SER A 14 -5.40 11.75 -21.64
N LYS A 15 -5.14 13.05 -21.44
CA LYS A 15 -5.26 13.73 -20.14
C LYS A 15 -6.42 14.72 -20.10
N ALA A 16 -7.20 14.84 -21.17
CA ALA A 16 -8.22 15.89 -21.31
C ALA A 16 -9.38 15.74 -20.32
N LEU A 17 -9.69 14.51 -19.88
CA LEU A 17 -10.78 14.19 -18.95
C LEU A 17 -10.30 13.69 -17.58
N LYS A 18 -9.02 13.93 -17.23
CA LYS A 18 -8.39 13.35 -16.02
C LYS A 18 -9.18 13.60 -14.73
N GLU A 19 -9.84 14.75 -14.61
CA GLU A 19 -10.55 15.18 -13.40
C GLU A 19 -12.07 15.05 -13.51
N SER A 20 -12.60 14.69 -14.69
CA SER A 20 -14.04 14.72 -14.99
C SER A 20 -14.61 13.39 -15.49
N LEU A 21 -13.81 12.32 -15.56
CA LEU A 21 -14.25 11.03 -16.07
C LEU A 21 -14.69 10.08 -14.96
N TYR A 22 -15.99 9.87 -14.83
CA TYR A 22 -16.59 8.96 -13.85
C TYR A 22 -17.12 7.69 -14.52
N VAL A 23 -16.95 6.55 -13.85
CA VAL A 23 -17.60 5.29 -14.27
C VAL A 23 -18.80 5.04 -13.37
N LEU A 24 -20.01 5.10 -13.95
CA LEU A 24 -21.24 4.79 -13.24
C LEU A 24 -21.61 3.32 -13.47
N GLN A 25 -21.68 2.54 -12.39
CA GLN A 25 -22.07 1.13 -12.41
C GLN A 25 -23.44 0.95 -11.74
N TYR A 26 -24.27 0.06 -12.27
CA TYR A 26 -25.60 -0.23 -11.74
C TYR A 26 -25.72 -1.72 -11.36
N PRO A 27 -25.24 -2.13 -10.17
CA PRO A 27 -25.20 -3.54 -9.77
C PRO A 27 -26.57 -4.24 -9.76
N ASN A 28 -27.64 -3.46 -9.57
CA ASN A 28 -29.01 -3.97 -9.46
C ASN A 28 -29.73 -4.06 -10.82
N LYS A 29 -29.02 -3.83 -11.94
CA LYS A 29 -29.58 -3.90 -13.29
C LYS A 29 -28.89 -4.99 -14.10
N LEU A 30 -29.69 -5.70 -14.90
CA LEU A 30 -29.20 -6.71 -15.83
C LEU A 30 -28.74 -6.04 -17.13
N ASN A 31 -27.81 -6.67 -17.85
CA ASN A 31 -27.23 -6.13 -19.08
C ASN A 31 -28.26 -5.79 -20.18
N HIS A 32 -29.43 -6.45 -20.18
CA HIS A 32 -30.50 -6.21 -21.16
C HIS A 32 -31.50 -5.12 -20.73
N THR A 33 -31.47 -4.66 -19.47
CA THR A 33 -32.29 -3.55 -18.95
C THR A 33 -31.38 -2.36 -18.68
N ASN A 34 -30.83 -1.76 -19.73
CA ASN A 34 -29.98 -0.58 -19.59
C ASN A 34 -30.82 0.71 -19.56
N PHE A 35 -30.24 1.79 -19.04
CA PHE A 35 -30.89 3.10 -18.95
C PHE A 35 -30.81 3.91 -20.26
N ASP A 36 -30.43 3.29 -21.39
CA ASP A 36 -30.18 4.01 -22.64
C ASP A 36 -31.44 4.70 -23.18
N LYS A 37 -32.62 4.13 -22.90
CA LYS A 37 -33.93 4.70 -23.28
C LYS A 37 -34.62 5.43 -22.13
N SER A 38 -34.00 5.50 -20.95
CA SER A 38 -34.61 6.11 -19.78
C SER A 38 -34.52 7.63 -19.85
N ASN A 39 -35.61 8.29 -19.47
CA ASN A 39 -35.66 9.75 -19.41
C ASN A 39 -35.10 10.24 -18.08
N VAL A 40 -34.01 11.02 -18.11
CA VAL A 40 -33.41 11.63 -16.92
C VAL A 40 -34.08 12.99 -16.68
N VAL A 41 -34.73 13.14 -15.53
CA VAL A 41 -35.49 14.34 -15.17
C VAL A 41 -34.64 15.33 -14.39
N ASN A 42 -33.64 14.83 -13.66
CA ASN A 42 -32.73 15.63 -12.86
C ASN A 42 -31.41 14.88 -12.66
N CYS A 43 -30.30 15.62 -12.65
CA CYS A 43 -28.97 15.11 -12.37
C CYS A 43 -28.22 16.10 -11.49
N CYS A 44 -27.62 15.64 -10.41
CA CYS A 44 -26.86 16.47 -9.49
C CYS A 44 -25.54 15.80 -9.13
N VAL A 45 -24.53 16.61 -8.86
CA VAL A 45 -23.20 16.15 -8.45
C VAL A 45 -22.70 16.92 -7.24
N LYS A 46 -21.91 16.24 -6.41
CA LYS A 46 -21.05 16.80 -5.39
C LYS A 46 -19.61 16.58 -5.82
N PRO A 47 -18.93 17.59 -6.42
CA PRO A 47 -17.63 17.38 -7.05
C PRO A 47 -16.51 17.05 -6.05
N ILE A 48 -16.60 17.52 -4.80
CA ILE A 48 -15.55 17.31 -3.79
C ILE A 48 -15.67 15.89 -3.21
N ASN A 49 -16.86 15.52 -2.75
CA ASN A 49 -17.09 14.15 -2.26
C ASN A 49 -17.26 13.13 -3.38
N GLN A 50 -17.34 13.56 -4.65
CA GLN A 50 -17.56 12.74 -5.84
C GLN A 50 -18.82 11.87 -5.70
N GLU A 51 -19.94 12.49 -5.32
CA GLU A 51 -21.25 11.83 -5.29
C GLU A 51 -22.11 12.32 -6.45
N VAL A 52 -22.84 11.39 -7.08
CA VAL A 52 -23.75 11.66 -8.18
C VAL A 52 -25.14 11.17 -7.80
N LYS A 53 -26.15 11.98 -8.09
CA LYS A 53 -27.56 11.64 -7.96
C LYS A 53 -28.24 11.82 -9.30
N ILE A 54 -28.98 10.80 -9.74
CA ILE A 54 -29.72 10.82 -11.01
C ILE A 54 -31.17 10.41 -10.73
N ASP A 55 -32.11 11.23 -11.19
CA ASP A 55 -33.53 10.93 -11.13
C ASP A 55 -34.02 10.51 -12.52
N PHE A 56 -34.51 9.27 -12.64
CA PHE A 56 -35.12 8.74 -13.86
C PHE A 56 -36.64 8.84 -13.78
N ALA A 57 -37.30 9.28 -14.86
CA ALA A 57 -38.75 9.30 -14.94
C ALA A 57 -39.32 7.87 -14.94
N LEU A 58 -40.47 7.70 -14.28
CA LEU A 58 -41.29 6.51 -14.36
C LEU A 58 -42.42 6.72 -15.37
N GLU A 59 -42.74 5.68 -16.13
CA GLU A 59 -43.90 5.69 -17.03
C GLU A 59 -45.18 5.45 -16.22
N THR A 60 -45.81 6.54 -15.76
CA THR A 60 -46.99 6.48 -14.90
C THR A 60 -48.26 6.00 -15.61
N ALA A 61 -48.22 5.87 -16.94
CA ALA A 61 -49.37 5.44 -17.76
C ALA A 61 -49.32 3.94 -18.14
N CYS A 62 -48.27 3.22 -17.75
CA CYS A 62 -48.15 1.79 -18.07
C CYS A 62 -48.98 0.91 -17.11
N GLU A 63 -49.30 -0.30 -17.56
CA GLU A 63 -50.05 -1.30 -16.77
C GLU A 63 -49.33 -1.73 -15.48
N TYR A 64 -48.01 -1.60 -15.44
CA TYR A 64 -47.20 -2.01 -14.29
C TYR A 64 -47.09 -0.93 -13.19
N TYR A 65 -47.70 0.24 -13.39
CA TYR A 65 -47.69 1.33 -12.43
C TYR A 65 -49.04 1.44 -11.69
N ASP A 66 -49.00 1.24 -10.38
CA ASP A 66 -50.16 1.45 -9.51
C ASP A 66 -50.27 2.93 -9.12
N GLN A 67 -51.21 3.63 -9.75
CA GLN A 67 -51.42 5.07 -9.51
C GLN A 67 -51.80 5.37 -8.06
N PHE A 68 -52.64 4.54 -7.43
CA PHE A 68 -53.09 4.75 -6.07
C PHE A 68 -51.91 4.68 -5.08
N LYS A 69 -51.04 3.68 -5.24
CA LYS A 69 -49.79 3.62 -4.44
C LYS A 69 -48.86 4.78 -4.74
N GLY A 70 -48.76 5.20 -6.01
CA GLY A 70 -47.98 6.36 -6.43
C GLY A 70 -48.41 7.65 -5.72
N GLU A 71 -49.72 7.88 -5.61
CA GLU A 71 -50.31 9.00 -4.86
C GLU A 71 -50.03 8.89 -3.35
N GLN A 72 -50.16 7.69 -2.77
CA GLN A 72 -49.85 7.47 -1.35
C GLN A 72 -48.39 7.78 -1.01
N PHE A 73 -47.43 7.33 -1.83
CA PHE A 73 -46.02 7.62 -1.60
C PHE A 73 -45.70 9.10 -1.74
N ALA A 74 -46.27 9.78 -2.73
CA ALA A 74 -46.09 11.22 -2.88
C ALA A 74 -46.69 11.99 -1.71
N LEU A 75 -47.89 11.62 -1.26
CA LEU A 75 -48.55 12.23 -0.11
C LEU A 75 -47.76 11.99 1.19
N ALA A 76 -47.25 10.78 1.40
CA ALA A 76 -46.45 10.47 2.59
C ALA A 76 -45.14 11.27 2.61
N ALA A 77 -44.47 11.39 1.47
CA ALA A 77 -43.20 12.09 1.33
C ALA A 77 -43.35 13.62 1.35
N ASP A 78 -44.37 14.18 0.70
CA ASP A 78 -44.52 15.64 0.48
C ASP A 78 -45.69 16.31 1.22
N GLY A 79 -46.67 15.54 1.73
CA GLY A 79 -47.71 16.01 2.65
C GLY A 79 -48.87 16.69 1.93
N LYS A 80 -49.93 17.06 2.67
CA LYS A 80 -51.08 17.81 2.13
C LYS A 80 -50.72 19.30 1.99
N GLY A 81 -49.94 19.61 0.95
CA GLY A 81 -49.59 20.98 0.55
C GLY A 81 -48.10 21.28 0.70
N PRO A 82 -47.47 21.95 -0.28
CA PRO A 82 -46.06 22.29 -0.19
C PRO A 82 -45.87 23.37 0.89
N ASN A 83 -45.09 23.04 1.93
CA ASN A 83 -44.51 24.07 2.79
C ASN A 83 -43.71 25.03 1.88
N LYS A 84 -43.94 26.35 2.01
CA LYS A 84 -43.32 27.38 1.15
C LYS A 84 -41.77 27.35 1.12
N SER A 85 -41.13 26.65 2.05
CA SER A 85 -39.68 26.55 2.19
C SER A 85 -39.04 25.31 1.56
N ASP A 86 -39.79 24.23 1.28
CA ASP A 86 -39.19 22.95 0.85
C ASP A 86 -39.63 22.55 -0.56
N ARG A 87 -38.68 22.04 -1.37
CA ARG A 87 -38.98 21.59 -2.73
C ARG A 87 -39.63 20.21 -2.66
N PRO A 88 -40.83 20.02 -3.25
CA PRO A 88 -41.50 18.72 -3.22
C PRO A 88 -40.65 17.68 -3.95
N THR A 89 -40.63 16.47 -3.40
CA THR A 89 -39.94 15.30 -3.95
C THR A 89 -40.59 14.89 -5.27
N PHE A 90 -41.92 14.87 -5.30
CA PHE A 90 -42.78 14.47 -6.41
C PHE A 90 -43.71 15.62 -6.79
N ARG A 91 -43.28 16.45 -7.75
CA ARG A 91 -43.98 17.69 -8.12
C ARG A 91 -45.41 17.47 -8.60
N ARG A 92 -45.69 16.32 -9.20
CA ARG A 92 -47.01 15.96 -9.76
C ARG A 92 -47.97 15.37 -8.73
N GLY A 93 -47.55 15.21 -7.46
CA GLY A 93 -48.35 14.57 -6.42
C GLY A 93 -48.48 13.04 -6.59
N ILE A 94 -47.69 12.45 -7.48
CA ILE A 94 -47.57 11.00 -7.72
C ILE A 94 -46.09 10.64 -7.83
N MET A 95 -45.71 9.42 -7.46
CA MET A 95 -44.34 8.92 -7.62
C MET A 95 -43.97 8.77 -9.10
N ASP A 96 -43.57 9.87 -9.74
CA ASP A 96 -43.30 9.98 -11.18
C ASP A 96 -41.82 9.76 -11.55
N LYS A 97 -40.98 9.48 -10.56
CA LYS A 97 -39.54 9.27 -10.75
C LYS A 97 -38.95 8.28 -9.75
N GLN A 98 -37.81 7.71 -10.12
CA GLN A 98 -36.95 6.91 -9.25
C GLN A 98 -35.58 7.58 -9.16
N SER A 99 -35.14 7.90 -7.94
CA SER A 99 -33.82 8.46 -7.66
C SER A 99 -32.76 7.37 -7.48
N TYR A 100 -31.58 7.56 -8.03
CA TYR A 100 -30.38 6.76 -7.77
C TYR A 100 -29.29 7.65 -7.19
N THR A 101 -28.64 7.18 -6.14
CA THR A 101 -27.51 7.86 -5.51
C THR A 101 -26.28 6.97 -5.58
N SER A 102 -25.13 7.57 -5.85
CA SER A 102 -23.86 6.86 -5.93
C SER A 102 -23.24 6.60 -4.55
N SER A 103 -22.46 5.53 -4.46
CA SER A 103 -21.39 5.40 -3.47
C SER A 103 -20.06 5.12 -4.17
N LYS A 104 -18.94 5.60 -3.63
CA LYS A 104 -17.61 5.21 -4.12
C LYS A 104 -17.42 3.70 -3.96
N SER A 105 -16.86 3.08 -4.99
CA SER A 105 -16.64 1.62 -5.03
C SER A 105 -15.19 1.26 -4.71
N LEU A 106 -14.26 2.18 -5.01
CA LEU A 106 -12.82 1.99 -4.88
C LEU A 106 -12.22 3.25 -4.25
N GLU A 107 -11.24 3.05 -3.37
CA GLU A 107 -10.45 4.14 -2.78
C GLU A 107 -9.29 4.56 -3.69
N ASP A 108 -8.63 3.57 -4.32
CA ASP A 108 -7.52 3.76 -5.24
C ASP A 108 -7.96 3.42 -6.67
N VAL A 109 -8.14 4.47 -7.48
CA VAL A 109 -8.53 4.38 -8.89
C VAL A 109 -7.37 4.58 -9.86
N ASP A 110 -6.17 4.91 -9.36
CA ASP A 110 -5.01 5.25 -10.19
C ASP A 110 -4.52 4.07 -11.04
N LYS A 111 -4.89 2.85 -10.65
CA LYS A 111 -4.58 1.60 -11.35
C LYS A 111 -5.55 1.30 -12.50
N TYR A 112 -6.62 2.08 -12.65
CA TYR A 112 -7.68 1.83 -13.61
C TYR A 112 -7.70 2.92 -14.69
N VAL A 113 -7.92 2.48 -15.93
CA VAL A 113 -8.04 3.36 -17.10
C VAL A 113 -9.17 2.88 -17.99
N ILE A 114 -9.74 3.79 -18.76
CA ILE A 114 -10.66 3.48 -19.84
C ILE A 114 -9.87 3.52 -21.15
N GLY A 115 -9.92 2.44 -21.92
CA GLY A 115 -9.34 2.36 -23.26
C GLY A 115 -10.41 2.39 -24.35
N ILE A 116 -10.21 3.23 -25.37
CA ILE A 116 -10.96 3.16 -26.62
C ILE A 116 -10.05 2.57 -27.69
N LEU A 117 -10.48 1.49 -28.31
CA LEU A 117 -9.87 0.94 -29.53
C LEU A 117 -10.57 1.54 -30.74
N HIS A 118 -9.82 2.22 -31.61
CA HIS A 118 -10.34 2.81 -32.84
C HIS A 118 -9.25 2.80 -33.91
N ASP A 119 -9.59 2.36 -35.12
CA ASP A 119 -8.70 2.35 -36.30
C ASP A 119 -7.30 1.74 -36.06
N GLY A 120 -7.23 0.69 -35.24
CA GLY A 120 -5.98 0.01 -34.92
C GLY A 120 -5.13 0.70 -33.84
N GLU A 121 -5.68 1.71 -33.15
CA GLU A 121 -5.02 2.45 -32.07
C GLU A 121 -5.79 2.33 -30.76
N ILE A 122 -5.07 2.32 -29.62
CA ILE A 122 -5.68 2.34 -28.29
C ILE A 122 -5.43 3.70 -27.63
N HIS A 123 -6.50 4.40 -27.25
CA HIS A 123 -6.41 5.63 -26.46
C HIS A 123 -6.89 5.37 -25.03
N LEU A 124 -5.98 5.53 -24.07
CA LEU A 124 -6.24 5.38 -22.64
C LEU A 124 -6.59 6.73 -22.01
N SER A 125 -7.56 6.75 -21.10
CA SER A 125 -7.92 7.89 -20.26
C SER A 125 -7.99 7.44 -18.81
N THR A 126 -7.40 8.22 -17.90
CA THR A 126 -7.51 7.97 -16.46
C THR A 126 -8.92 8.30 -15.97
N ILE A 127 -9.38 7.57 -14.97
CA ILE A 127 -10.69 7.79 -14.35
C ILE A 127 -10.56 8.56 -13.03
N THR A 128 -11.51 9.45 -12.77
CA THR A 128 -11.60 10.21 -11.52
C THR A 128 -12.17 9.36 -10.39
N SER A 129 -13.18 8.53 -10.69
CA SER A 129 -13.82 7.65 -9.70
C SER A 129 -14.68 6.56 -10.34
N VAL A 130 -14.86 5.46 -9.61
CA VAL A 130 -15.83 4.40 -9.94
C VAL A 130 -16.97 4.43 -8.92
N LEU A 131 -18.17 4.74 -9.41
CA LEU A 131 -19.35 5.01 -8.61
C LEU A 131 -20.41 3.94 -8.82
N GLN A 132 -20.86 3.33 -7.72
CA GLN A 132 -21.98 2.38 -7.72
C GLN A 132 -23.28 3.12 -7.46
N MET A 133 -24.16 3.11 -8.45
CA MET A 133 -25.48 3.71 -8.40
C MET A 133 -26.48 2.72 -7.79
N ARG A 134 -27.13 3.11 -6.69
CA ARG A 134 -28.20 2.32 -6.06
C ARG A 134 -29.50 3.13 -5.99
N PRO A 135 -30.67 2.47 -6.11
CA PRO A 135 -31.95 3.13 -5.88
C PRO A 135 -31.97 3.77 -4.49
N SER A 136 -32.30 5.05 -4.44
CA SER A 136 -32.49 5.80 -3.20
C SER A 136 -33.96 5.77 -2.82
N LEU A 137 -34.23 5.46 -1.55
CA LEU A 137 -35.56 5.45 -0.97
C LEU A 137 -35.73 6.59 0.05
N SER A 138 -35.02 7.71 -0.13
CA SER A 138 -34.99 8.84 0.80
C SER A 138 -36.36 9.48 1.07
N TYR A 139 -37.36 9.17 0.24
CA TYR A 139 -38.73 9.61 0.45
C TYR A 139 -39.40 8.92 1.66
N PHE A 140 -38.98 7.71 2.04
CA PHE A 140 -39.38 7.10 3.32
C PHE A 140 -38.76 7.84 4.50
N ASP A 141 -37.47 8.23 4.42
CA ASP A 141 -36.85 9.04 5.49
C ASP A 141 -37.56 10.38 5.68
N LYS A 142 -38.05 10.99 4.58
CA LYS A 142 -38.87 12.22 4.64
C LYS A 142 -40.21 11.96 5.31
N GLN A 143 -40.88 10.86 4.99
CA GLN A 143 -42.11 10.44 5.64
C GLN A 143 -41.91 10.27 7.15
N ASP A 144 -40.87 9.55 7.58
CA ASP A 144 -40.58 9.33 9.00
C ASP A 144 -40.29 10.63 9.74
N LYS A 145 -39.50 11.52 9.14
CA LYS A 145 -39.22 12.85 9.70
C LYS A 145 -40.48 13.69 9.84
N ARG A 146 -41.39 13.63 8.87
CA ARG A 146 -42.68 14.32 8.95
C ARG A 146 -43.53 13.73 10.07
N ALA A 147 -43.70 12.41 10.11
CA ALA A 147 -44.50 11.76 11.15
C ALA A 147 -44.00 12.10 12.56
N GLN A 148 -42.67 12.14 12.76
CA GLN A 148 -42.07 12.58 14.01
C GLN A 148 -42.31 14.08 14.30
N ALA A 149 -42.29 14.93 13.27
CA ALA A 149 -42.58 16.36 13.44
C ALA A 149 -44.06 16.62 13.78
N GLU A 150 -44.98 15.87 13.16
CA GLU A 150 -46.42 15.93 13.44
C GLU A 150 -46.70 15.46 14.88
N GLN A 151 -46.15 14.31 15.29
CA GLN A 151 -46.26 13.82 16.67
C GLN A 151 -45.69 14.81 17.69
N LYS A 152 -44.54 15.43 17.38
CA LYS A 152 -43.95 16.46 18.24
C LYS A 152 -44.85 17.69 18.34
N SER A 153 -45.42 18.15 17.23
CA SER A 153 -46.34 19.29 17.24
C SER A 153 -47.59 18.99 18.07
N GLU A 154 -48.19 17.81 17.93
CA GLU A 154 -49.32 17.38 18.77
C GLU A 154 -48.96 17.30 20.25
N SER A 155 -47.74 16.86 20.59
CA SER A 155 -47.28 16.79 21.98
C SER A 155 -46.85 18.13 22.58
N ASP A 156 -46.38 19.10 21.78
CA ASP A 156 -46.01 20.43 22.26
C ASP A 156 -47.29 21.27 22.55
N TYR A 157 -48.42 21.00 21.89
CA TYR A 157 -49.72 21.58 22.27
C TYR A 157 -50.18 21.16 23.68
N ASP A 158 -49.74 20.00 24.18
CA ASP A 158 -50.01 19.51 25.55
C ASP A 158 -48.97 19.98 26.58
N ASN A 159 -47.90 20.67 26.17
CA ASN A 159 -46.72 20.99 26.99
C ASN A 159 -46.29 22.47 26.92
N GLU A 160 -47.22 23.39 26.65
CA GLU A 160 -46.93 24.82 26.55
C GLU A 160 -46.54 25.52 27.87
N GLU A 161 -46.58 24.86 29.04
CA GLU A 161 -46.31 25.55 30.32
C GLU A 161 -44.85 25.60 30.81
N GLU A 162 -43.88 24.82 30.30
CA GLU A 162 -42.50 24.91 30.83
C GLU A 162 -41.38 24.67 29.80
N LYS A 163 -40.97 25.73 29.09
CA LYS A 163 -39.60 25.81 28.53
C LYS A 163 -38.99 27.20 28.74
N LEU A 164 -38.61 27.49 29.99
CA LEU A 164 -37.63 28.55 30.29
C LEU A 164 -36.23 28.09 29.84
N GLN A 165 -35.69 28.76 28.82
CA GLN A 165 -34.35 28.49 28.28
C GLN A 165 -33.25 28.85 29.29
N GLN A 166 -32.61 27.85 29.88
CA GLN A 166 -31.40 28.04 30.70
C GLN A 166 -30.15 28.13 29.81
N VAL A 167 -29.65 29.35 29.61
CA VAL A 167 -28.40 29.60 28.88
C VAL A 167 -27.22 29.13 29.73
N THR A 168 -26.64 27.97 29.40
CA THR A 168 -25.40 27.46 30.01
C THR A 168 -24.21 27.78 29.13
N VAL A 169 -23.41 28.77 29.56
CA VAL A 169 -22.16 29.17 28.89
C VAL A 169 -21.08 28.15 29.24
N LYS A 170 -20.78 27.23 28.32
CA LYS A 170 -19.66 26.26 28.48
C LYS A 170 -18.35 26.90 28.03
N PHE A 171 -17.47 27.19 28.98
CA PHE A 171 -16.09 27.60 28.73
C PHE A 171 -15.27 26.44 28.13
N SER A 172 -14.61 26.68 27.00
CA SER A 172 -13.73 25.73 26.32
C SER A 172 -12.42 25.53 27.10
N ARG A 173 -12.13 24.29 27.52
CA ARG A 173 -10.84 23.90 28.13
C ARG A 173 -9.88 23.31 27.08
N ALA A 174 -8.58 23.36 27.35
CA ALA A 174 -7.47 22.96 26.48
C ALA A 174 -7.46 21.47 26.03
N ASP A 175 -8.29 20.60 26.62
CA ASP A 175 -8.55 19.23 26.10
C ASP A 175 -9.40 19.21 24.82
N ALA A 176 -9.83 20.38 24.34
CA ALA A 176 -10.62 20.54 23.12
C ALA A 176 -9.93 19.96 21.88
N ASP A 177 -8.61 20.10 21.74
CA ASP A 177 -7.89 19.63 20.53
C ASP A 177 -7.83 18.11 20.40
N ARG A 178 -7.61 17.39 21.51
CA ARG A 178 -7.58 15.91 21.49
C ARG A 178 -8.98 15.34 21.27
N LEU A 179 -9.99 15.97 21.89
CA LEU A 179 -11.39 15.59 21.72
C LEU A 179 -11.91 15.96 20.33
N GLN A 180 -11.45 17.06 19.75
CA GLN A 180 -11.78 17.48 18.38
C GLN A 180 -11.16 16.50 17.38
N LYS A 181 -9.88 16.13 17.52
CA LYS A 181 -9.26 15.09 16.68
C LYS A 181 -9.93 13.72 16.83
N ALA A 182 -10.46 13.40 18.01
CA ALA A 182 -11.24 12.18 18.21
C ALA A 182 -12.62 12.26 17.52
N ARG A 183 -13.28 13.43 17.60
CA ARG A 183 -14.54 13.72 16.88
C ARG A 183 -14.36 13.72 15.37
N GLU A 184 -13.24 14.24 14.85
CA GLU A 184 -12.93 14.25 13.43
C GLU A 184 -12.82 12.84 12.82
N LYS A 185 -12.57 11.82 13.66
CA LYS A 185 -12.52 10.42 13.26
C LYS A 185 -13.86 9.68 13.43
N THR A 186 -14.90 10.34 13.95
CA THR A 186 -16.20 9.69 14.11
C THR A 186 -16.98 9.69 12.80
N TYR A 187 -17.78 8.65 12.60
CA TYR A 187 -18.69 8.53 11.49
C TYR A 187 -19.63 9.75 11.37
N GLU A 188 -20.14 10.23 12.51
CA GLU A 188 -21.03 11.40 12.56
C GLU A 188 -20.38 12.67 11.99
N TYR A 189 -19.10 12.89 12.28
CA TYR A 189 -18.37 14.04 11.75
C TYR A 189 -18.21 13.94 10.23
N HIS A 190 -17.84 12.77 9.73
CA HIS A 190 -17.73 12.54 8.28
C HIS A 190 -19.06 12.68 7.56
N VAL A 191 -20.15 12.11 8.10
CA VAL A 191 -21.50 12.26 7.55
C VAL A 191 -21.93 13.72 7.51
N LYS A 192 -21.67 14.47 8.59
CA LYS A 192 -21.99 15.90 8.65
C LYS A 192 -21.23 16.69 7.60
N LYS A 193 -19.92 16.46 7.46
CA LYS A 193 -19.09 17.12 6.46
C LYS A 193 -19.51 16.79 5.02
N ILE A 194 -19.93 15.55 4.76
CA ILE A 194 -20.50 15.16 3.45
C ILE A 194 -21.84 15.87 3.20
N ALA A 195 -22.68 16.00 4.23
CA ALA A 195 -23.96 16.69 4.15
C ALA A 195 -23.82 18.21 3.99
N GLU A 196 -22.72 18.80 4.44
CA GLU A 196 -22.40 20.23 4.29
C GLU A 196 -22.09 20.62 2.83
N GLU A 197 -21.62 19.69 1.99
CA GLU A 197 -21.43 19.97 0.56
C GLU A 197 -22.79 20.07 -0.17
N PRO A 198 -23.10 21.21 -0.82
CA PRO A 198 -24.35 21.37 -1.54
C PRO A 198 -24.36 20.55 -2.83
N TRP A 199 -25.54 20.09 -3.24
CA TRP A 199 -25.73 19.48 -4.54
C TRP A 199 -25.66 20.52 -5.65
N CYS A 200 -24.79 20.31 -6.64
CA CYS A 200 -24.73 21.10 -7.86
C CYS A 200 -25.67 20.48 -8.91
N GLU A 201 -26.67 21.23 -9.36
CA GLU A 201 -27.54 20.80 -10.47
C GLU A 201 -26.75 20.78 -11.80
N THR A 202 -26.97 19.75 -12.61
CA THR A 202 -26.26 19.51 -13.87
C THR A 202 -27.22 19.13 -14.98
N PHE A 203 -26.81 19.37 -16.23
CA PHE A 203 -27.59 18.98 -17.39
C PHE A 203 -27.20 17.57 -17.84
N TRP A 204 -28.22 16.72 -17.99
CA TRP A 204 -28.03 15.41 -18.60
C TRP A 204 -28.10 15.51 -20.12
N HIS A 205 -27.03 15.09 -20.79
CA HIS A 205 -26.97 15.03 -22.24
C HIS A 205 -27.10 13.57 -22.70
N PRO A 206 -28.10 13.24 -23.54
CA PRO A 206 -28.26 11.90 -24.09
C PRO A 206 -27.03 11.47 -24.89
N ARG A 207 -26.75 10.17 -24.92
CA ARG A 207 -25.60 9.58 -25.64
C ARG A 207 -25.48 10.03 -27.10
N THR A 208 -26.60 10.24 -27.79
CA THR A 208 -26.67 10.63 -29.20
C THR A 208 -26.60 12.15 -29.42
N SER A 209 -26.47 12.94 -28.35
CA SER A 209 -26.41 14.40 -28.47
C SER A 209 -25.05 14.88 -28.98
N THR A 210 -25.04 16.03 -29.67
CA THR A 210 -23.81 16.65 -30.16
C THR A 210 -22.82 16.96 -29.03
N THR A 211 -23.32 17.40 -27.87
CA THR A 211 -22.49 17.67 -26.69
C THR A 211 -21.78 16.40 -26.20
N SER A 212 -22.48 15.27 -26.13
CA SER A 212 -21.89 14.00 -25.72
C SER A 212 -20.83 13.50 -26.71
N GLU A 213 -21.04 13.70 -28.01
CA GLU A 213 -20.05 13.34 -29.03
C GLU A 213 -18.79 14.23 -28.96
N LEU A 214 -18.96 15.54 -28.73
CA LEU A 214 -17.84 16.46 -28.50
C LEU A 214 -17.04 16.11 -27.24
N GLU A 215 -17.71 15.76 -26.14
CA GLU A 215 -17.02 15.28 -24.93
C GLU A 215 -16.32 13.94 -25.16
N ARG A 216 -16.92 13.04 -25.94
CA ARG A 216 -16.31 11.75 -26.31
C ARG A 216 -15.02 11.95 -27.11
N GLN A 217 -14.93 12.96 -27.97
CA GLN A 217 -13.71 13.27 -28.71
C GLN A 217 -12.51 13.55 -27.79
N LYS A 218 -12.72 13.99 -26.54
CA LYS A 218 -11.64 14.24 -25.57
C LYS A 218 -11.03 12.95 -25.02
N LEU A 219 -11.66 11.79 -25.22
CA LEU A 219 -11.07 10.49 -24.87
C LEU A 219 -9.92 10.11 -25.82
N PHE A 220 -9.89 10.68 -27.02
CA PHE A 220 -8.79 10.52 -27.96
C PHE A 220 -7.63 11.45 -27.59
N ALA A 221 -6.41 10.94 -27.67
CA ALA A 221 -5.22 11.72 -27.34
C ALA A 221 -4.91 12.71 -28.47
N SER A 222 -4.94 14.01 -28.19
CA SER A 222 -4.64 15.05 -29.20
C SER A 222 -3.13 15.25 -29.44
N ARG A 223 -2.27 14.75 -28.54
CA ARG A 223 -0.80 14.86 -28.66
C ARG A 223 -0.18 13.47 -28.71
N MET A 224 0.41 13.14 -29.85
CA MET A 224 1.20 11.92 -30.07
C MET A 224 2.68 12.13 -29.72
N GLU A 225 2.96 12.85 -28.64
CA GLU A 225 4.34 13.00 -28.17
C GLU A 225 4.78 11.71 -27.47
N SER A 226 5.97 11.22 -27.81
CA SER A 226 6.57 10.10 -27.09
C SER A 226 6.67 10.43 -25.61
N ILE A 227 6.31 9.48 -24.75
CA ILE A 227 6.33 9.58 -23.27
C ILE A 227 7.77 9.81 -22.71
N GLY A 228 8.77 9.90 -23.59
CA GLY A 228 10.14 10.24 -23.27
C GLY A 228 10.74 9.20 -22.33
N HIS A 229 11.49 9.66 -21.32
CA HIS A 229 12.18 8.79 -20.36
C HIS A 229 11.31 8.31 -19.19
N SER A 230 10.03 8.70 -19.11
CA SER A 230 9.17 8.37 -17.96
C SER A 230 8.88 6.87 -17.81
N LEU A 231 9.05 6.09 -18.88
CA LEU A 231 8.91 4.63 -18.89
C LEU A 231 10.23 3.89 -19.17
N SER A 232 11.38 4.57 -19.17
CA SER A 232 12.67 3.98 -19.53
C SER A 232 13.40 3.34 -18.34
N LEU A 233 12.67 2.80 -17.37
CA LEU A 233 13.27 2.13 -16.22
C LEU A 233 13.87 0.79 -16.65
N HIS A 234 15.09 0.50 -16.19
CA HIS A 234 15.68 -0.82 -16.40
C HIS A 234 14.86 -1.89 -15.64
N PRO A 235 14.67 -3.11 -16.17
CA PRO A 235 13.81 -4.14 -15.54
C PRO A 235 14.11 -4.41 -14.07
N SER A 236 15.40 -4.45 -13.69
CA SER A 236 15.81 -4.64 -12.29
C SER A 236 15.38 -3.49 -11.37
N GLN A 237 15.45 -2.25 -11.86
CA GLN A 237 15.02 -1.07 -11.11
C GLN A 237 13.49 -1.00 -11.01
N TYR A 238 12.78 -1.40 -12.07
CA TYR A 238 11.34 -1.48 -12.07
C TYR A 238 10.83 -2.48 -11.03
N ILE A 239 11.39 -3.70 -11.02
CA ILE A 239 11.06 -4.73 -10.02
C ILE A 239 11.39 -4.24 -8.60
N GLN A 240 12.54 -3.61 -8.38
CA GLN A 240 12.90 -3.07 -7.08
C GLN A 240 11.93 -1.97 -6.59
N LYS A 241 11.30 -1.22 -7.50
CA LYS A 241 10.26 -0.23 -7.13
C LYS A 241 8.91 -0.88 -6.86
N LEU A 242 8.54 -1.91 -7.61
CA LEU A 242 7.30 -2.67 -7.40
C LEU A 242 7.33 -3.43 -6.07
N VAL A 243 8.46 -4.09 -5.80
CA VAL A 243 8.77 -4.72 -4.53
C VAL A 243 9.34 -3.64 -3.64
N LEU A 244 8.48 -2.74 -3.17
CA LEU A 244 8.81 -1.85 -2.05
C LEU A 244 9.62 -2.68 -1.07
N SER A 245 10.88 -2.30 -0.86
CA SER A 245 11.72 -2.89 0.19
C SER A 245 11.17 -2.39 1.51
N GLU A 246 9.94 -2.82 1.84
CA GLU A 246 9.43 -2.74 3.19
C GLU A 246 10.49 -3.36 4.08
N ASN A 247 10.62 -2.80 5.28
CA ASN A 247 11.65 -3.13 6.25
C ASN A 247 11.47 -4.54 6.84
N SER A 248 11.20 -5.55 6.02
CA SER A 248 10.92 -6.94 6.37
C SER A 248 12.14 -7.67 6.93
N ASP A 249 13.35 -7.13 6.74
CA ASP A 249 14.56 -7.74 7.26
C ASP A 249 14.67 -7.62 8.79
N GLN A 250 13.94 -6.70 9.44
CA GLN A 250 13.94 -6.58 10.90
C GLN A 250 13.30 -7.80 11.58
N ASN A 251 12.33 -8.46 10.93
CA ASN A 251 11.69 -9.65 11.51
C ASN A 251 12.56 -10.92 11.38
N ILE A 252 13.45 -10.99 10.39
CA ILE A 252 14.37 -12.14 10.22
C ILE A 252 15.36 -12.23 11.40
N GLU A 253 15.76 -11.09 11.97
CA GLU A 253 16.66 -11.04 13.12
C GLU A 253 16.08 -11.67 14.39
N SER A 254 14.75 -11.71 14.53
CA SER A 254 14.08 -12.31 15.68
C SER A 254 13.96 -13.84 15.61
N ILE A 255 14.14 -14.42 14.42
CA ILE A 255 13.93 -15.85 14.13
C ILE A 255 15.25 -16.62 14.10
N LEU A 256 16.35 -15.97 13.68
CA LEU A 256 17.65 -16.62 13.56
C LEU A 256 18.33 -16.76 14.94
N PRO A 257 18.97 -17.91 15.23
CA PRO A 257 19.83 -18.03 16.40
C PRO A 257 20.91 -16.94 16.39
N SER A 258 21.23 -16.36 17.55
CA SER A 258 22.15 -15.21 17.69
C SER A 258 23.51 -15.36 16.99
N LYS A 259 23.94 -16.59 16.67
CA LYS A 259 25.21 -16.91 16.00
C LYS A 259 25.12 -17.01 14.48
N VAL A 260 23.93 -16.93 13.86
CA VAL A 260 23.75 -17.11 12.42
C VAL A 260 23.53 -15.75 11.74
N VAL A 261 24.40 -15.40 10.80
CA VAL A 261 24.32 -14.14 10.04
C VAL A 261 23.98 -14.46 8.58
N CYS A 262 22.84 -13.96 8.09
CA CYS A 262 22.43 -14.13 6.71
C CYS A 262 23.14 -13.14 5.77
N LYS A 263 23.13 -13.40 4.46
CA LYS A 263 23.76 -12.53 3.45
C LYS A 263 23.20 -11.09 3.46
N ALA A 264 21.89 -10.93 3.69
CA ALA A 264 21.26 -9.61 3.79
C ALA A 264 21.85 -8.80 4.96
N LYS A 265 22.03 -9.43 6.13
CA LYS A 265 22.67 -8.82 7.30
C LYS A 265 24.16 -8.56 7.07
N LEU A 266 24.89 -9.48 6.42
CA LEU A 266 26.28 -9.21 6.04
C LEU A 266 26.39 -7.94 5.19
N LYS A 267 25.47 -7.75 4.23
CA LYS A 267 25.47 -6.58 3.35
C LYS A 267 25.32 -5.24 4.08
N THR A 268 24.65 -5.22 5.24
CA THR A 268 24.50 -3.99 6.04
C THR A 268 25.72 -3.69 6.92
N MET A 269 26.63 -4.66 7.10
CA MET A 269 27.84 -4.52 7.91
C MET A 269 29.01 -3.95 7.10
N GLY A 270 29.98 -3.33 7.78
CA GLY A 270 31.22 -2.89 7.13
C GLY A 270 32.07 -4.05 6.63
N LEU A 271 32.85 -3.84 5.57
CA LEU A 271 33.65 -4.89 4.91
C LEU A 271 34.55 -5.68 5.88
N THR A 272 35.21 -4.99 6.81
CA THR A 272 36.06 -5.62 7.83
C THR A 272 35.28 -6.62 8.70
N GLU A 273 34.05 -6.29 9.05
CA GLU A 273 33.20 -7.14 9.88
C GLU A 273 32.60 -8.30 9.07
N GLN A 274 32.27 -8.08 7.79
CA GLN A 274 31.90 -9.15 6.88
C GLN A 274 33.00 -10.21 6.78
N ILE A 275 34.26 -9.78 6.55
CA ILE A 275 35.42 -10.67 6.48
C ILE A 275 35.62 -11.41 7.81
N ARG A 276 35.48 -10.72 8.95
CA ARG A 276 35.60 -11.30 10.29
C ARG A 276 34.60 -12.45 10.48
N ILE A 277 33.33 -12.24 10.17
CA ILE A 277 32.26 -13.24 10.33
C ILE A 277 32.50 -14.43 9.40
N ILE A 278 32.78 -14.18 8.12
CA ILE A 278 33.02 -15.25 7.13
C ILE A 278 34.20 -16.14 7.56
N LEU A 279 35.33 -15.54 7.99
CA LEU A 279 36.50 -16.29 8.42
C LEU A 279 36.31 -16.99 9.77
N LYS A 280 35.46 -16.45 10.66
CA LYS A 280 35.10 -17.11 11.92
C LYS A 280 34.32 -18.39 11.67
N ASP A 281 33.46 -18.42 10.65
CA ASP A 281 32.66 -19.58 10.29
C ASP A 281 33.47 -20.58 9.46
N CYS A 282 34.20 -20.12 8.44
CA CYS A 282 34.95 -20.97 7.52
C CYS A 282 36.29 -21.46 8.08
N LYS A 283 36.82 -20.81 9.13
CA LYS A 283 38.13 -21.05 9.79
C LYS A 283 39.37 -20.81 8.92
N MET A 284 39.34 -21.19 7.66
CA MET A 284 40.42 -21.03 6.69
C MET A 284 39.86 -20.94 5.27
N LEU A 285 40.27 -19.92 4.50
CA LEU A 285 39.86 -19.74 3.11
C LEU A 285 41.01 -19.24 2.24
N SER A 286 41.03 -19.64 0.97
CA SER A 286 41.87 -18.97 -0.03
C SER A 286 41.30 -17.58 -0.35
N PHE A 287 42.14 -16.69 -0.89
CA PHE A 287 41.67 -15.36 -1.32
C PHE A 287 40.53 -15.46 -2.35
N ASN A 288 40.63 -16.39 -3.30
CA ASN A 288 39.58 -16.60 -4.31
C ASN A 288 38.28 -17.13 -3.69
N GLY A 289 38.39 -18.02 -2.69
CA GLY A 289 37.22 -18.51 -1.96
C GLY A 289 36.51 -17.39 -1.21
N LEU A 290 37.27 -16.51 -0.54
CA LEU A 290 36.71 -15.36 0.15
C LEU A 290 36.04 -14.37 -0.81
N MET A 291 36.67 -14.08 -1.97
CA MET A 291 36.09 -13.20 -2.99
C MET A 291 34.76 -13.75 -3.52
N SER A 292 34.68 -15.05 -3.81
CA SER A 292 33.44 -15.68 -4.28
C SER A 292 32.29 -15.50 -3.29
N VAL A 293 32.55 -15.59 -1.98
CA VAL A 293 31.51 -15.40 -0.96
C VAL A 293 31.10 -13.91 -0.87
N LEU A 294 32.06 -12.99 -0.93
CA LEU A 294 31.79 -11.55 -0.83
C LEU A 294 31.04 -11.02 -2.06
N GLU A 295 31.33 -11.50 -3.26
CA GLU A 295 30.64 -11.11 -4.50
C GLU A 295 29.16 -11.52 -4.50
N GLU A 296 28.82 -12.62 -3.83
CA GLU A 296 27.44 -13.04 -3.61
C GLU A 296 26.68 -12.14 -2.62
N VAL A 297 27.39 -11.46 -1.72
CA VAL A 297 26.82 -10.52 -0.74
C VAL A 297 26.67 -9.13 -1.37
N ASP A 298 27.74 -8.63 -1.98
CA ASP A 298 27.77 -7.35 -2.66
C ASP A 298 28.73 -7.36 -3.86
N LYS A 299 28.14 -7.27 -5.07
CA LYS A 299 28.85 -7.22 -6.34
C LYS A 299 29.74 -5.99 -6.51
N GLN A 300 29.64 -4.98 -5.64
CA GLN A 300 30.48 -3.77 -5.68
C GLN A 300 31.80 -3.91 -4.91
N ILE A 301 32.01 -5.04 -4.22
CA ILE A 301 33.25 -5.32 -3.51
C ILE A 301 34.37 -5.65 -4.50
N THR A 302 35.46 -4.89 -4.43
CA THR A 302 36.63 -5.05 -5.29
C THR A 302 37.77 -5.73 -4.53
N ALA A 303 38.57 -6.56 -5.21
CA ALA A 303 39.72 -7.27 -4.63
C ALA A 303 40.69 -6.35 -3.85
N ASP A 304 40.94 -5.16 -4.36
CA ASP A 304 41.81 -4.15 -3.74
C ASP A 304 41.31 -3.65 -2.36
N LYS A 305 39.99 -3.49 -2.19
CA LYS A 305 39.38 -3.18 -0.89
C LYS A 305 39.53 -4.34 0.08
N VAL A 306 39.33 -5.57 -0.39
CA VAL A 306 39.46 -6.79 0.42
C VAL A 306 40.90 -6.99 0.90
N LEU A 307 41.88 -6.80 0.02
CA LEU A 307 43.31 -6.89 0.35
C LEU A 307 43.74 -5.88 1.42
N ARG A 308 43.17 -4.67 1.42
CA ARG A 308 43.42 -3.68 2.48
C ARG A 308 42.77 -4.05 3.83
N ALA A 309 41.60 -4.68 3.81
CA ALA A 309 40.86 -5.01 5.02
C ALA A 309 41.34 -6.32 5.68
N LEU A 310 41.86 -7.27 4.89
CA LEU A 310 42.28 -8.60 5.36
C LEU A 310 43.31 -8.57 6.50
N PRO A 311 44.42 -7.80 6.43
CA PRO A 311 45.42 -7.76 7.51
C PRO A 311 44.88 -7.26 8.86
N LEU A 312 43.73 -6.58 8.88
CA LEU A 312 43.10 -6.07 10.11
C LEU A 312 42.33 -7.14 10.88
N THR A 313 42.05 -8.30 10.27
CA THR A 313 41.20 -9.34 10.86
C THR A 313 41.73 -10.76 10.65
N ALA A 314 42.73 -10.94 9.79
CA ALA A 314 43.21 -12.23 9.35
C ALA A 314 44.73 -12.26 9.16
N VAL A 315 45.30 -13.46 9.20
CA VAL A 315 46.71 -13.76 8.96
C VAL A 315 46.82 -14.69 7.77
N LEU A 316 47.78 -14.43 6.88
CA LEU A 316 48.05 -15.29 5.73
C LEU A 316 49.03 -16.40 6.12
N ILE A 317 48.58 -17.65 6.00
CA ILE A 317 49.39 -18.84 6.22
C ILE A 317 49.30 -19.71 4.96
N ARG A 318 50.42 -19.86 4.25
CA ARG A 318 50.56 -20.78 3.10
C ARG A 318 49.49 -20.60 2.02
N GLY A 319 49.18 -19.35 1.66
CA GLY A 319 48.19 -19.04 0.63
C GLY A 319 46.73 -19.05 1.10
N ASN A 320 46.47 -19.36 2.39
CA ASN A 320 45.14 -19.29 2.97
C ASN A 320 45.10 -18.26 4.11
N TRP A 321 43.97 -17.56 4.19
CA TRP A 321 43.68 -16.61 5.25
C TRP A 321 42.98 -17.32 6.40
N VAL A 322 43.51 -17.10 7.59
CA VAL A 322 42.93 -17.57 8.85
C VAL A 322 42.58 -16.36 9.71
N PRO A 323 41.51 -16.39 10.51
CA PRO A 323 41.18 -15.28 11.40
C PRO A 323 42.31 -15.05 12.41
N GLN A 324 42.53 -13.80 12.81
CA GLN A 324 43.43 -13.49 13.92
C GLN A 324 42.95 -14.14 15.22
N SER A 325 43.87 -14.47 16.12
CA SER A 325 43.54 -15.21 17.34
C SER A 325 42.61 -14.42 18.27
N GLU A 326 42.75 -13.09 18.32
CA GLU A 326 41.88 -12.17 19.08
C GLU A 326 40.42 -12.17 18.58
N VAL A 327 40.18 -12.53 17.31
CA VAL A 327 38.83 -12.65 16.73
C VAL A 327 38.11 -13.88 17.27
N LEU A 328 38.86 -14.97 17.48
CA LEU A 328 38.32 -16.24 17.96
C LEU A 328 38.22 -16.29 19.48
N TYR A 329 39.16 -15.65 20.18
CA TYR A 329 39.25 -15.62 21.64
C TYR A 329 39.25 -14.16 22.13
N PRO A 330 38.07 -13.52 22.24
CA PRO A 330 37.98 -12.16 22.77
C PRO A 330 38.52 -12.06 24.20
N PRO A 331 38.96 -10.87 24.65
CA PRO A 331 39.35 -10.64 26.04
C PRO A 331 38.25 -11.10 27.01
N GLU A 332 38.66 -11.54 28.21
CA GLU A 332 37.75 -11.99 29.28
C GLU A 332 36.93 -13.26 28.97
N THR A 333 37.28 -13.98 27.90
CA THR A 333 36.71 -15.30 27.61
C THR A 333 37.61 -16.45 28.08
N VAL A 334 37.01 -17.64 28.23
CA VAL A 334 37.70 -18.89 28.60
C VAL A 334 37.38 -20.00 27.60
N SER A 335 38.26 -20.99 27.46
CA SER A 335 38.01 -22.15 26.62
C SER A 335 36.78 -22.94 27.10
N ASN A 336 36.09 -23.58 26.16
CA ASN A 336 34.84 -24.28 26.45
C ASN A 336 35.02 -25.54 27.31
N ILE A 337 36.21 -26.16 27.29
CA ILE A 337 36.46 -27.47 27.89
C ILE A 337 37.16 -27.31 29.24
N ASN A 338 38.38 -26.76 29.23
CA ASN A 338 39.21 -26.68 30.43
C ASN A 338 39.24 -25.28 31.07
N GLY A 339 38.45 -24.32 30.58
CA GLY A 339 38.37 -22.97 31.14
C GLY A 339 39.67 -22.17 31.00
N VAL A 340 40.46 -22.44 29.95
CA VAL A 340 41.75 -21.78 29.73
C VAL A 340 41.52 -20.31 29.35
N PRO A 341 42.19 -19.34 30.01
CA PRO A 341 42.09 -17.92 29.66
C PRO A 341 42.40 -17.62 28.19
N ALA A 342 41.64 -16.71 27.59
CA ALA A 342 41.79 -16.28 26.20
C ALA A 342 43.24 -15.89 25.84
N GLU A 343 43.95 -15.21 26.74
CA GLU A 343 45.35 -14.81 26.52
C GLU A 343 46.28 -16.01 26.26
N LEU A 344 46.09 -17.12 26.99
CA LEU A 344 46.87 -18.35 26.78
C LEU A 344 46.44 -19.05 25.48
N MET A 345 45.14 -19.05 25.16
CA MET A 345 44.63 -19.59 23.90
C MET A 345 45.19 -18.82 22.69
N ILE A 346 45.25 -17.49 22.77
CA ILE A 346 45.83 -16.63 21.73
C ILE A 346 47.30 -16.97 21.52
N ARG A 347 48.10 -16.95 22.58
CA ARG A 347 49.56 -17.23 22.50
C ARG A 347 49.83 -18.64 21.97
N GLY A 348 49.07 -19.63 22.43
CA GLY A 348 49.21 -21.02 21.96
C GLY A 348 48.84 -21.17 20.48
N ARG A 349 47.75 -20.53 20.03
CA ARG A 349 47.35 -20.52 18.62
C ARG A 349 48.36 -19.79 17.75
N ASP A 350 48.83 -18.62 18.15
CA ASP A 350 49.82 -17.84 17.40
C ASP A 350 51.14 -18.60 17.26
N TYR A 351 51.57 -19.32 18.31
CA TYR A 351 52.71 -20.23 18.23
C TYR A 351 52.49 -21.34 17.21
N ILE A 352 51.31 -21.97 17.18
CA ILE A 352 50.97 -23.02 16.21
C ILE A 352 50.97 -22.47 14.78
N LEU A 353 50.35 -21.32 14.55
CA LEU A 353 50.35 -20.64 13.25
C LEU A 353 51.77 -20.27 12.81
N TYR A 354 52.59 -19.75 13.73
CA TYR A 354 53.99 -19.47 13.48
C TYR A 354 54.77 -20.73 13.09
N GLN A 355 54.55 -21.85 13.76
CA GLN A 355 55.20 -23.11 13.41
C GLN A 355 54.77 -23.61 12.03
N PHE A 356 53.49 -23.48 11.67
CA PHE A 356 53.02 -23.77 10.31
C PHE A 356 53.64 -22.84 9.26
N SER A 357 53.99 -21.60 9.59
CA SER A 357 54.73 -20.74 8.67
C SER A 357 56.12 -21.29 8.30
N LYS A 358 56.70 -22.15 9.16
CA LYS A 358 58.04 -22.73 9.00
C LYS A 358 58.03 -24.19 8.53
N GLN A 359 57.02 -24.96 8.92
CA GLN A 359 57.00 -26.43 8.74
C GLN A 359 55.65 -26.92 8.22
N ASN A 360 55.68 -28.00 7.42
CA ASN A 360 54.49 -28.55 6.76
C ASN A 360 53.60 -29.39 7.68
N PHE A 361 54.17 -29.91 8.76
CA PHE A 361 53.51 -30.80 9.70
C PHE A 361 54.00 -30.49 11.10
N LEU A 362 53.15 -30.68 12.09
CA LEU A 362 53.46 -30.48 13.50
C LEU A 362 53.21 -31.77 14.28
N HIS A 363 54.06 -32.06 15.26
CA HIS A 363 53.83 -33.17 16.16
C HIS A 363 53.07 -32.70 17.40
N ARG A 364 51.84 -33.21 17.58
CA ARG A 364 50.93 -32.81 18.67
C ARG A 364 51.59 -32.81 20.05
N ARG A 365 52.37 -33.86 20.38
CA ARG A 365 53.11 -33.96 21.66
C ARG A 365 54.08 -32.80 21.89
N LYS A 366 54.80 -32.37 20.84
CA LYS A 366 55.74 -31.24 20.93
C LYS A 366 55.00 -29.92 21.14
N ILE A 367 53.85 -29.74 20.48
CA ILE A 367 53.02 -28.54 20.62
C ILE A 367 52.43 -28.42 22.03
N ILE A 368 51.91 -29.52 22.59
CA ILE A 368 51.39 -29.55 23.96
C ILE A 368 52.47 -29.13 24.96
N ILE A 369 53.67 -29.69 24.85
CA ILE A 369 54.80 -29.35 25.73
C ILE A 369 55.23 -27.88 25.54
N ALA A 370 55.25 -27.37 24.31
CA ALA A 370 55.69 -26.01 24.04
C ALA A 370 54.67 -24.93 24.47
N THR A 371 53.38 -25.20 24.29
CA THR A 371 52.30 -24.24 24.59
C THR A 371 51.77 -24.35 26.01
N GLN A 372 52.04 -25.47 26.71
CA GLN A 372 51.48 -25.79 28.02
C GLN A 372 49.93 -25.79 28.04
N LEU A 373 49.31 -25.89 26.86
CA LEU A 373 47.86 -26.01 26.72
C LEU A 373 47.42 -27.48 26.92
N PRO A 374 46.22 -27.72 27.47
CA PRO A 374 45.65 -29.05 27.53
C PRO A 374 45.50 -29.69 26.15
N HIS A 375 45.41 -31.01 26.13
CA HIS A 375 45.41 -31.79 24.90
C HIS A 375 44.20 -31.48 24.01
N GLU A 376 43.06 -31.16 24.62
CA GLU A 376 41.78 -30.86 23.97
C GLU A 376 41.84 -29.52 23.23
N GLU A 377 42.42 -28.49 23.83
CA GLU A 377 42.57 -27.14 23.27
C GLU A 377 43.57 -27.14 22.11
N VAL A 378 44.68 -27.87 22.25
CA VAL A 378 45.60 -28.10 21.12
C VAL A 378 44.91 -28.84 19.98
N HIS A 379 43.99 -29.77 20.29
CA HIS A 379 43.19 -30.44 19.27
C HIS A 379 42.32 -29.46 18.50
N GLU A 380 41.56 -28.64 19.24
CA GLU A 380 40.60 -27.69 18.69
C GLU A 380 41.30 -26.68 17.77
N ILE A 381 42.43 -26.14 18.24
CA ILE A 381 43.22 -25.22 17.43
C ILE A 381 43.70 -25.91 16.16
N LEU A 382 44.27 -27.12 16.26
CA LEU A 382 44.76 -27.85 15.09
C LEU A 382 43.64 -28.21 14.10
N GLN A 383 42.45 -28.60 14.57
CA GLN A 383 41.31 -28.89 13.70
C GLN A 383 40.89 -27.67 12.87
N SER A 384 41.07 -26.46 13.42
CA SER A 384 40.70 -25.22 12.73
C SER A 384 41.67 -24.80 11.62
N VAL A 385 42.90 -25.32 11.63
CA VAL A 385 43.97 -24.86 10.71
C VAL A 385 44.71 -25.98 9.98
N ALA A 386 44.41 -27.24 10.29
CA ALA A 386 45.10 -28.38 9.70
C ALA A 386 44.19 -29.61 9.65
N ARG A 387 44.52 -30.52 8.73
CA ARG A 387 43.97 -31.87 8.71
C ARG A 387 44.74 -32.70 9.74
N ILE A 388 44.02 -33.28 10.70
CA ILE A 388 44.59 -34.09 11.79
C ILE A 388 44.72 -35.56 11.38
#